data_AF-A0A2M8BC64-F1
#
_entry.id   AF-A0A2M8BC64-F1
#
_cell.length_a   1.000
_cell.length_b   1.000
_cell.length_c   1.000
_cell.angle_alpha   90.00
_cell.angle_beta   90.00
_cell.angle_gamma   90.00
#
_symmetry.space_group_name_H-M   'P 1'
#
loop_
_entity.id
_entity.type
_entity.pdbx_description
1 polymer ?
#
loop_
_entity_poly.entity_id
_entity_poly.type
_entity_poly.pdbx_seq_one_letter_code
_entity_poly.pdbx_strand_id
1 'polypeptide(L)'
;MTDLFAARSMMAMALAFHIVFACVGMGMPILMVMAEGLWLRTGNPVYLDLAKRWSKGTAVLFAVGAVTGTVLSFELGLLWPGFMEYAGSIIGMPFSLEGFAFFLEAIFLGITLYGWDRVGRRFHLFSGMMVAL
;
A
#
# COMPACT_ATOMS: atom_id res chain seq x y z
N MET A 1 -0.10 35.17 2.51
CA MET A 1 0.47 33.97 3.17
C MET A 1 1.95 33.92 2.83
N THR A 2 2.81 33.52 3.76
CA THR A 2 4.25 33.32 3.46
C THR A 2 4.45 31.99 2.73
N ASP A 3 5.46 31.91 1.87
CA ASP A 3 5.76 30.69 1.09
C ASP A 3 6.00 29.47 2.00
N LEU A 4 6.66 29.67 3.13
CA LEU A 4 6.88 28.63 4.14
C LEU A 4 5.56 28.12 4.75
N PHE A 5 4.61 29.00 5.03
CA PHE A 5 3.32 28.59 5.58
C PHE A 5 2.51 27.81 4.55
N ALA A 6 2.55 28.21 3.28
CA ALA A 6 1.92 27.49 2.18
C ALA A 6 2.51 26.08 2.00
N ALA A 7 3.85 25.97 1.96
CA ALA A 7 4.56 24.69 1.87
C ALA A 7 4.20 23.73 3.02
N ARG A 8 4.16 24.23 4.26
CA ARG A 8 3.75 23.45 5.43
C ARG A 8 2.30 22.98 5.35
N SER A 9 1.40 23.87 4.95
CA SER A 9 -0.02 23.57 4.89
C SER A 9 -0.34 22.55 3.79
N MET A 10 0.32 22.68 2.63
CA MET A 10 0.16 21.74 1.52
C MET A 10 0.64 20.33 1.89
N MET A 11 1.87 20.22 2.39
CA MET A 11 2.43 18.94 2.86
C MET A 11 1.59 18.32 3.99
N ALA A 12 1.11 19.13 4.94
CA ALA A 12 0.25 18.63 6.02
C ALA A 12 -1.07 18.06 5.50
N MET A 13 -1.70 18.72 4.51
CA MET A 13 -2.94 18.24 3.91
C MET A 13 -2.72 16.95 3.10
N ALA A 14 -1.66 16.91 2.28
CA ALA A 14 -1.31 15.73 1.49
C ALA A 14 -1.04 14.52 2.41
N LEU A 15 -0.26 14.73 3.48
CA LEU A 15 0.08 13.68 4.44
C LEU A 15 -1.14 13.20 5.23
N ALA A 16 -1.97 14.13 5.71
CA ALA A 16 -3.20 13.80 6.44
C ALA A 16 -4.19 12.99 5.58
N PHE A 17 -4.24 13.26 4.28
CA PHE A 17 -5.04 12.46 3.35
C PHE A 17 -4.40 11.08 3.11
N HIS A 18 -3.10 11.05 2.78
CA HIS A 18 -2.39 9.81 2.44
C HIS A 18 -2.39 8.78 3.58
N ILE A 19 -2.19 9.21 4.83
CA ILE A 19 -2.00 8.30 5.96
C ILE A 19 -3.23 7.40 6.20
N VAL A 20 -4.43 7.88 5.90
CA VAL A 20 -5.66 7.09 6.03
C VAL A 20 -5.61 5.88 5.09
N PHE A 21 -5.19 6.09 3.85
CA PHE A 21 -5.10 5.01 2.86
C PHE A 21 -3.89 4.12 3.08
N ALA A 22 -2.76 4.70 3.52
CA ALA A 22 -1.55 3.93 3.86
C ALA A 22 -1.81 2.94 5.01
N CYS A 23 -2.46 3.39 6.09
CA CYS A 23 -2.80 2.52 7.23
C CYS A 23 -3.72 1.36 6.80
N VAL A 24 -4.70 1.64 5.95
CA VAL A 24 -5.60 0.59 5.43
C VAL A 24 -4.85 -0.35 4.46
N GLY A 25 -3.96 0.20 3.63
CA GLY A 25 -3.08 -0.55 2.74
C GLY A 25 -2.20 -1.54 3.49
N MET A 26 -1.68 -1.20 4.67
CA MET A 26 -0.89 -2.13 5.49
C MET A 26 -1.76 -3.15 6.24
N GLY A 27 -2.91 -2.72 6.79
CA GLY A 27 -3.72 -3.56 7.67
C GLY A 27 -4.58 -4.61 6.94
N MET A 28 -5.18 -4.24 5.81
CA MET A 28 -6.12 -5.10 5.09
C MET A 28 -5.48 -6.35 4.48
N PRO A 29 -4.27 -6.32 3.87
CA PRO A 29 -3.61 -7.51 3.37
C PRO A 29 -3.43 -8.59 4.43
N ILE A 30 -3.09 -8.21 5.66
CA ILE A 30 -2.96 -9.15 6.79
C ILE A 30 -4.32 -9.82 7.07
N LEU A 31 -5.41 -9.04 7.12
CA LEU A 31 -6.76 -9.59 7.32
C LEU A 31 -7.18 -10.52 6.17
N MET A 32 -6.84 -10.16 4.93
CA MET A 32 -7.12 -10.96 3.73
C MET A 32 -6.40 -12.31 3.78
N VAL A 33 -5.10 -12.31 4.11
CA VAL A 33 -4.30 -13.54 4.26
C VAL A 33 -4.84 -14.42 5.39
N MET A 34 -5.22 -13.83 6.52
CA MET A 34 -5.82 -14.58 7.62
C MET A 34 -7.16 -15.21 7.20
N ALA A 35 -8.02 -14.48 6.49
CA ALA A 35 -9.28 -15.01 5.98
C ALA A 35 -9.03 -16.16 5.00
N GLU A 36 -8.14 -16.00 4.02
CA GLU A 36 -7.81 -17.08 3.09
C GLU A 36 -7.19 -18.30 3.79
N GLY A 37 -6.28 -18.08 4.74
CA GLY A 37 -5.67 -19.14 5.54
C GLY A 37 -6.70 -19.90 6.38
N LEU A 38 -7.66 -19.21 6.97
CA LEU A 38 -8.77 -19.83 7.71
C LEU A 38 -9.69 -20.62 6.78
N TRP A 39 -9.99 -20.12 5.58
CA TRP A 39 -10.73 -20.89 4.58
C TRP A 39 -10.00 -22.19 4.21
N LEU A 40 -8.69 -22.12 3.96
CA LEU A 40 -7.90 -23.30 3.59
C LEU A 40 -7.82 -24.34 4.71
N ARG A 41 -7.85 -23.91 5.98
CA ARG A 41 -7.84 -24.81 7.15
C ARG A 41 -9.21 -25.39 7.47
N THR A 42 -10.27 -24.59 7.36
CA THR A 42 -11.62 -24.96 7.86
C THR A 42 -12.59 -25.38 6.77
N GLY A 43 -12.36 -25.00 5.52
CA GLY A 43 -13.30 -25.16 4.42
C GLY A 43 -14.54 -24.26 4.51
N ASN A 44 -14.64 -23.37 5.50
CA ASN A 44 -15.83 -22.53 5.69
C ASN A 44 -15.92 -21.45 4.59
N PRO A 45 -16.99 -21.41 3.78
CA PRO A 45 -17.13 -20.49 2.65
C PRO A 45 -17.19 -19.02 3.07
N VAL A 46 -17.57 -18.70 4.32
CA VAL A 46 -17.62 -17.32 4.82
C VAL A 46 -16.25 -16.64 4.74
N TYR A 47 -15.18 -17.36 5.08
CA TYR A 47 -13.82 -16.82 5.02
C TYR A 47 -13.35 -16.56 3.58
N LEU A 48 -13.78 -17.40 2.63
CA LEU A 48 -13.51 -17.20 1.21
C LEU A 48 -14.21 -15.94 0.69
N ASP A 49 -15.48 -15.75 1.08
CA ASP A 49 -16.24 -14.56 0.71
C ASP A 49 -15.63 -13.28 1.29
N LEU A 50 -15.16 -13.33 2.54
CA LEU A 50 -14.44 -12.22 3.17
C LEU A 50 -13.17 -11.89 2.40
N ALA A 51 -12.30 -12.88 2.13
CA ALA A 51 -11.06 -12.68 1.38
C ALA A 51 -11.32 -12.05 0.01
N LYS A 52 -12.31 -12.55 -0.74
CA LYS A 52 -12.68 -12.02 -2.08
C LYS A 52 -13.26 -10.61 -2.02
N ARG A 53 -14.14 -10.33 -1.05
CA ARG A 53 -14.79 -9.00 -0.92
C ARG A 53 -13.78 -7.95 -0.47
N TRP A 54 -12.96 -8.27 0.53
CA TRP A 54 -11.92 -7.37 1.01
C TRP A 54 -10.89 -7.08 -0.06
N SER A 55 -10.44 -8.09 -0.83
CA SER A 55 -9.48 -7.87 -1.93
C SER A 55 -9.93 -6.76 -2.89
N LYS A 56 -11.21 -6.76 -3.29
CA LYS A 56 -11.77 -5.72 -4.19
C LYS A 56 -11.74 -4.32 -3.56
N GLY A 57 -12.11 -4.22 -2.28
CA GLY A 57 -12.09 -2.94 -1.56
C GLY A 57 -10.66 -2.42 -1.36
N THR A 58 -9.76 -3.30 -0.92
CA THR A 58 -8.34 -3.00 -0.73
C THR A 58 -7.70 -2.50 -2.03
N ALA A 59 -8.04 -3.08 -3.18
CA ALA A 59 -7.51 -2.63 -4.47
C ALA A 59 -7.82 -1.16 -4.78
N VAL A 60 -9.04 -0.70 -4.48
CA VAL A 60 -9.45 0.69 -4.68
C VAL A 60 -8.69 1.61 -3.72
N LEU A 61 -8.62 1.24 -2.45
CA LEU A 61 -7.94 2.04 -1.43
C LEU A 61 -6.43 2.11 -1.66
N PHE A 62 -5.83 1.00 -2.09
CA PHE A 62 -4.43 0.91 -2.48
C PHE A 62 -4.11 1.84 -3.65
N ALA A 63 -4.97 1.89 -4.68
CA ALA A 63 -4.78 2.79 -5.80
C ALA A 63 -4.78 4.28 -5.38
N VAL A 64 -5.68 4.68 -4.46
CA VAL A 64 -5.69 6.04 -3.90
C VAL A 64 -4.43 6.30 -3.07
N GLY A 65 -4.00 5.33 -2.26
CA GLY A 65 -2.75 5.37 -1.50
C GLY A 65 -1.54 5.60 -2.40
N ALA A 66 -1.43 4.85 -3.50
CA ALA A 66 -0.33 4.96 -4.47
C ALA A 66 -0.19 6.35 -5.08
N VAL A 67 -1.31 6.92 -5.54
CA VAL A 67 -1.32 8.26 -6.17
C VAL A 67 -0.95 9.33 -5.15
N THR A 68 -1.49 9.24 -3.94
CA THR A 68 -1.25 10.24 -2.88
C THR A 68 0.17 10.15 -2.31
N GLY A 69 0.74 8.94 -2.23
CA GLY A 69 2.15 8.75 -1.86
C GLY A 69 3.07 9.35 -2.92
N THR A 70 2.75 9.18 -4.19
CA THR A 70 3.49 9.81 -5.30
C THR A 70 3.51 11.33 -5.16
N VAL A 71 2.38 11.96 -4.83
CA VAL A 71 2.32 13.41 -4.56
C VAL A 71 3.31 13.81 -3.45
N LEU A 72 3.31 13.09 -2.31
CA LEU A 72 4.23 13.37 -1.21
C LEU A 72 5.71 13.25 -1.60
N SER A 73 6.07 12.25 -2.41
CA SER A 73 7.43 12.07 -2.92
C SER A 73 7.92 13.30 -3.69
N PHE A 74 7.05 13.88 -4.54
CA PHE A 74 7.38 15.09 -5.28
C PHE A 74 7.35 16.34 -4.40
N GLU A 75 6.43 16.44 -3.44
CA GLU A 75 6.36 17.56 -2.52
C GLU A 75 7.64 17.70 -1.66
N LEU A 76 8.29 16.59 -1.29
CA LEU A 76 9.59 16.64 -0.61
C LEU A 76 10.65 17.40 -1.44
N GLY A 77 10.73 17.11 -2.74
CA GLY A 77 11.66 17.79 -3.65
C GLY A 77 11.29 19.24 -3.96
N LEU A 78 9.99 19.49 -4.19
CA LEU A 78 9.49 20.79 -4.64
C LEU A 78 9.36 21.81 -3.52
N LEU A 79 8.89 21.39 -2.34
CA LEU A 79 8.59 22.29 -1.22
C LEU A 79 9.75 22.39 -0.22
N TRP A 80 10.61 21.37 -0.17
CA TRP A 80 11.71 21.28 0.80
C TRP A 80 13.08 21.06 0.13
N PRO A 81 13.47 21.86 -0.88
CA PRO A 81 14.70 21.64 -1.63
C PRO A 81 15.97 21.69 -0.75
N GLY A 82 16.04 22.63 0.20
CA GLY A 82 17.16 22.68 1.14
C GLY A 82 17.23 21.45 2.04
N PHE A 83 16.09 20.92 2.50
CA PHE A 83 16.08 19.67 3.26
C PHE A 83 16.58 18.49 2.42
N MET A 84 16.16 18.40 1.16
CA MET A 84 16.61 17.35 0.25
C MET A 84 18.09 17.46 -0.10
N GLU A 85 18.66 18.67 -0.15
CA GLU A 85 20.10 18.88 -0.32
C GLU A 85 20.92 18.29 0.83
N TYR A 86 20.48 18.49 2.09
CA TYR A 86 21.21 18.02 3.27
C TYR A 86 20.90 16.57 3.65
N ALA A 87 19.62 16.16 3.61
CA ALA A 87 19.15 14.89 4.14
C ALA A 87 18.79 13.86 3.05
N GLY A 88 18.69 14.28 1.78
CA GLY A 88 18.24 13.43 0.68
C GLY A 88 19.09 12.17 0.48
N SER A 89 20.41 12.27 0.67
CA SER A 89 21.32 11.11 0.59
C SER A 89 21.09 10.06 1.68
N ILE A 90 20.51 10.46 2.82
CA ILE A 90 20.20 9.59 3.95
C ILE A 90 18.81 8.98 3.77
N ILE A 91 17.80 9.82 3.48
CA ILE A 91 16.40 9.37 3.41
C ILE A 91 16.05 8.70 2.08
N GLY A 92 16.80 9.01 1.01
CA GLY A 92 16.51 8.51 -0.34
C GLY A 92 16.62 6.99 -0.46
N MET A 93 17.53 6.37 0.30
CA MET A 93 17.65 4.90 0.30
C MET A 93 16.44 4.22 0.98
N PRO A 94 16.02 4.59 2.19
CA PRO A 94 14.74 4.14 2.76
C PRO A 94 13.53 4.37 1.82
N PHE A 95 13.46 5.54 1.18
CA PHE A 95 12.39 5.86 0.22
C PHE A 95 12.40 4.93 -1.00
N SER A 96 13.59 4.57 -1.48
CA SER A 96 13.74 3.61 -2.59
C SER A 96 13.32 2.20 -2.17
N LEU A 97 13.59 1.80 -0.93
CA LEU A 97 13.13 0.51 -0.38
C LEU A 97 11.62 0.46 -0.23
N GLU A 98 10.98 1.56 0.20
CA GLU A 98 9.52 1.69 0.19
C GLU A 98 8.97 1.52 -1.23
N GLY A 99 9.57 2.18 -2.23
CA GLY A 99 9.17 2.01 -3.63
C GLY A 99 9.31 0.57 -4.14
N PHE A 100 10.35 -0.14 -3.73
CA PHE A 100 10.53 -1.56 -4.04
C PHE A 100 9.45 -2.43 -3.39
N ALA A 101 9.19 -2.25 -2.09
CA ALA A 101 8.18 -2.98 -1.34
C ALA A 101 6.78 -2.73 -1.93
N PHE A 102 6.46 -1.48 -2.23
CA PHE A 102 5.20 -1.09 -2.88
C PHE A 102 5.02 -1.77 -4.24
N PHE A 103 6.09 -1.89 -5.04
CA PHE A 103 6.01 -2.56 -6.34
C PHE A 103 5.82 -4.07 -6.21
N LEU A 104 6.50 -4.69 -5.24
CA LEU A 104 6.30 -6.10 -4.88
C LEU A 104 4.82 -6.33 -4.51
N GLU A 105 4.28 -5.51 -3.61
CA GLU A 105 2.88 -5.56 -3.18
C GLU A 105 1.94 -5.42 -4.39
N ALA A 106 2.16 -4.43 -5.26
CA ALA A 106 1.32 -4.19 -6.43
C ALA A 106 1.29 -5.39 -7.41
N ILE A 107 2.43 -6.05 -7.65
CA ILE A 107 2.48 -7.25 -8.50
C ILE A 107 1.63 -8.37 -7.90
N PHE A 108 1.85 -8.69 -6.63
CA PHE A 108 1.16 -9.80 -5.96
C PHE A 108 -0.31 -9.51 -5.65
N LEU A 109 -0.68 -8.23 -5.50
CA LEU A 109 -2.07 -7.80 -5.36
C LEU A 109 -2.83 -8.09 -6.66
N GLY A 110 -2.21 -7.88 -7.83
CA GLY A 110 -2.77 -8.28 -9.12
C GLY A 110 -3.08 -9.79 -9.18
N ILE A 111 -2.18 -10.61 -8.63
CA ILE A 111 -2.40 -12.06 -8.55
C ILE A 111 -3.54 -12.39 -7.57
N THR A 112 -3.57 -11.75 -6.40
CA THR A 112 -4.64 -11.94 -5.39
C THR A 112 -6.03 -11.54 -5.91
N LEU A 113 -6.10 -10.57 -6.82
CA LEU A 113 -7.36 -10.12 -7.43
C LEU A 113 -7.84 -11.03 -8.55
N TYR A 114 -6.94 -11.46 -9.44
CA TYR A 114 -7.30 -12.15 -10.68
C TYR A 114 -6.93 -13.65 -10.70
N GLY A 115 -6.27 -14.14 -9.65
CA GLY A 115 -5.67 -15.47 -9.57
C GLY A 115 -6.57 -16.57 -9.02
N TRP A 116 -7.74 -16.25 -8.44
CA TRP A 116 -8.61 -17.21 -7.74
C TRP A 116 -8.85 -18.53 -8.48
N ASP A 117 -9.09 -18.48 -9.79
CA ASP A 117 -9.34 -19.65 -10.64
C ASP A 117 -8.19 -19.94 -11.64
N ARG A 118 -7.06 -19.22 -11.52
CA ARG A 118 -5.92 -19.29 -12.46
C ARG A 118 -4.64 -19.82 -11.84
N VAL A 119 -4.49 -19.73 -10.52
CA VAL A 119 -3.32 -20.24 -9.80
C VAL A 119 -3.73 -21.27 -8.74
N GLY A 120 -2.78 -22.11 -8.33
CA GLY A 120 -3.03 -23.07 -7.26
C GLY A 120 -3.28 -22.38 -5.92
N ARG A 121 -4.16 -22.94 -5.09
CA ARG A 121 -4.57 -22.38 -3.77
C ARG A 121 -3.40 -21.98 -2.86
N ARG A 122 -2.31 -22.77 -2.84
CA ARG A 122 -1.12 -22.46 -2.03
C ARG A 122 -0.35 -21.25 -2.58
N PHE A 123 -0.29 -21.11 -3.91
CA PHE A 123 0.36 -19.98 -4.56
C PHE A 123 -0.49 -18.70 -4.44
N HIS A 124 -1.82 -18.84 -4.44
CA HIS A 124 -2.73 -17.74 -4.15
C HIS A 124 -2.48 -17.18 -2.73
N LEU A 125 -2.46 -18.06 -1.72
CA LEU A 125 -2.14 -17.65 -0.35
C LEU A 125 -0.73 -17.05 -0.24
N PHE A 126 0.26 -17.64 -0.92
CA PHE A 126 1.62 -17.05 -1.00
C PHE A 126 1.60 -15.64 -1.59
N SER A 127 0.81 -15.42 -2.64
CA SER A 127 0.66 -14.09 -3.23
C SER A 127 0.08 -13.11 -2.22
N GLY A 128 -0.98 -13.49 -1.50
CA GLY A 128 -1.52 -12.68 -0.41
C GLY A 128 -0.47 -12.36 0.67
N MET A 129 0.37 -13.33 1.05
CA MET A 129 1.44 -13.10 2.04
C MET A 129 2.50 -12.12 1.53
N MET A 130 2.81 -12.13 0.24
CA MET A 130 3.72 -11.13 -0.35
C MET A 130 3.13 -9.73 -0.41
N VAL A 131 1.80 -9.60 -0.46
CA VAL A 131 1.11 -8.30 -0.33
C VAL A 131 1.19 -7.79 1.12
N ALA A 132 1.21 -8.69 2.10
CA ALA A 132 1.22 -8.34 3.51
C ALA A 132 2.63 -8.19 4.14
N LEU A 133 3.69 -8.42 3.36
CA LEU A 133 5.09 -8.38 3.79
C LEU A 133 5.67 -6.99 3.62
#